data_AF-A0A1F4CZG3-F1
#
_entry.id   AF-A0A1F4CZG3-F1
#
_cell.length_a   1.000
_cell.length_b   1.000
_cell.length_c   1.000
_cell.angle_alpha   90.00
_cell.angle_beta   90.00
_cell.angle_gamma   90.00
#
_symmetry.space_group_name_H-M   'P 1'
#
loop_
_entity.id
_entity.type
_entity.pdbx_description
1 polymer ?
#
loop_
_entity_poly.entity_id
_entity_poly.type
_entity_poly.pdbx_seq_one_letter_code
_entity_poly.pdbx_strand_id
1 'polypeptide(L)'
;MRRILMGLFIAGVVAGCASTPTEQEGAKVEDRIPSATVPEQPAIKPAAPSATAKPLVPGKVGADPLKDPGNILSKRSIYFDYDSNAIKEEYKPIVAAHAKYLSQHRSARMRVEGNADERGSREYNIALGQRRADAVREMMQLLGASASQIETVSFGEEKPKCTGHEESCWWQNRRGDIRYDSE
;
A
#
# COMPACT_ATOMS: atom_id res chain seq x y z
N MET A 1 47.15 68.55 23.72
CA MET A 1 46.41 68.81 24.98
C MET A 1 45.90 67.48 25.51
N ARG A 2 46.23 67.15 26.77
CA ARG A 2 45.79 65.96 27.54
C ARG A 2 44.34 66.17 28.01
N ARG A 3 43.50 65.11 28.00
CA ARG A 3 42.56 64.61 29.07
C ARG A 3 42.07 63.20 28.63
N ILE A 4 42.51 62.06 29.17
CA ILE A 4 42.18 61.36 30.43
C ILE A 4 40.78 60.66 30.45
N LEU A 5 40.83 59.32 30.31
CA LEU A 5 40.23 58.17 31.05
C LEU A 5 38.71 57.95 31.27
N MET A 6 38.41 56.63 31.36
CA MET A 6 37.22 55.85 31.79
C MET A 6 36.31 55.39 30.64
N GLY A 7 36.15 54.12 30.29
CA GLY A 7 36.35 52.87 31.03
C GLY A 7 34.99 52.24 31.35
N LEU A 8 34.50 51.33 30.50
CA LEU A 8 33.51 50.32 30.90
C LEU A 8 33.69 49.05 30.06
N PHE A 9 34.26 48.03 30.70
CA PHE A 9 34.34 46.65 30.23
C PHE A 9 32.94 46.03 30.41
N ILE A 10 32.30 45.57 29.33
CA ILE A 10 31.13 44.69 29.45
C ILE A 10 31.55 43.32 28.92
N ALA A 11 31.83 42.42 29.86
CA ALA A 11 32.01 41.00 29.61
C ALA A 11 30.64 40.35 29.40
N GLY A 12 30.33 39.98 28.16
CA GLY A 12 29.16 39.18 27.80
C GLY A 12 29.52 37.69 27.86
N VAL A 13 28.96 37.01 28.87
CA VAL A 13 29.14 35.58 29.13
C VAL A 13 28.51 34.75 28.00
N VAL A 14 29.31 33.90 27.36
CA VAL A 14 28.85 32.88 26.42
C VAL A 14 28.32 31.69 27.22
N ALA A 15 27.00 31.48 27.21
CA ALA A 15 26.38 30.29 27.76
C ALA A 15 26.43 29.16 26.71
N GLY A 16 27.37 28.21 26.89
CA GLY A 16 27.43 26.98 26.14
C GLY A 16 26.50 25.92 26.75
N CYS A 17 25.62 25.33 25.94
CA CYS A 17 24.90 24.12 26.32
C CYS A 17 25.83 22.91 26.11
N ALA A 18 26.39 22.39 27.20
CA ALA A 18 27.02 21.07 27.25
C ALA A 18 25.99 20.07 27.79
N SER A 19 25.69 19.02 27.02
CA SER A 19 24.84 17.91 27.43
C SER A 19 25.71 16.86 28.13
N THR A 20 25.68 16.80 29.46
CA THR A 20 26.27 15.68 30.21
C THR A 20 25.25 14.56 30.43
N PRO A 21 25.69 13.28 30.41
CA PRO A 21 24.81 12.13 30.56
C PRO A 21 24.42 11.95 32.02
N THR A 22 23.14 11.74 32.28
CA THR A 22 22.62 11.38 33.60
C THR A 22 22.90 9.90 33.86
N GLU A 23 23.72 9.59 34.87
CA GLU A 23 23.72 8.27 35.51
C GLU A 23 22.35 8.02 36.14
N GLN A 24 21.59 7.06 35.58
CA GLN A 24 20.42 6.52 36.26
C GLN A 24 20.86 5.45 37.25
N GLU A 25 20.80 5.85 38.51
CA GLU A 25 20.79 5.00 39.70
C GLU A 25 19.71 3.90 39.55
N GLY A 26 20.09 2.67 39.87
CA GLY A 26 19.39 1.45 39.51
C GLY A 26 17.95 1.37 40.01
N ALA A 27 17.03 1.05 39.09
CA ALA A 27 15.69 0.61 39.45
C ALA A 27 15.77 -0.79 40.08
N LYS A 28 15.43 -0.85 41.37
CA LYS A 28 15.19 -2.09 42.13
C LYS A 28 14.11 -2.91 41.41
N VAL A 29 14.46 -4.12 40.97
CA VAL A 29 13.52 -5.11 40.47
C VAL A 29 12.80 -5.70 41.68
N GLU A 30 11.54 -5.34 41.88
CA GLU A 30 10.67 -5.95 42.89
C GLU A 30 9.90 -7.10 42.24
N ASP A 31 10.27 -8.33 42.60
CA ASP A 31 9.50 -9.53 42.26
C ASP A 31 8.11 -9.45 42.88
N ARG A 32 7.08 -9.39 42.03
CA ARG A 32 5.69 -9.58 42.46
C ARG A 32 5.06 -10.69 41.64
N ILE A 33 5.06 -11.88 42.23
CA ILE A 33 4.20 -13.00 41.87
C ILE A 33 2.85 -12.78 42.56
N PRO A 34 1.72 -12.62 41.85
CA PRO A 34 0.42 -12.87 42.42
C PRO A 34 0.02 -14.31 42.11
N SER A 35 0.07 -15.15 43.14
CA SER A 35 -0.71 -16.38 43.20
C SER A 35 -2.14 -16.01 43.61
N ALA A 36 -3.12 -16.21 42.73
CA ALA A 36 -4.53 -16.24 43.10
C ALA A 36 -5.34 -17.07 42.09
N THR A 37 -5.62 -18.30 42.52
CA THR A 37 -6.91 -19.01 42.45
C THR A 37 -7.71 -18.95 41.16
N VAL A 38 -7.71 -20.09 40.47
CA VAL A 38 -8.60 -20.48 39.37
C VAL A 38 -10.06 -20.53 39.82
N PRO A 39 -10.98 -19.80 39.18
CA PRO A 39 -12.40 -20.15 39.15
C PRO A 39 -12.66 -21.05 37.94
N GLU A 40 -13.21 -22.23 38.23
CA GLU A 40 -13.75 -23.19 37.27
C GLU A 40 -14.87 -22.55 36.44
N GLN A 41 -14.66 -22.43 35.12
CA GLN A 41 -15.65 -21.93 34.17
C GLN A 41 -16.04 -23.07 33.20
N PRO A 42 -17.34 -23.23 32.87
CA PRO A 42 -17.85 -24.49 32.31
C PRO A 42 -17.40 -24.75 30.87
N ALA A 43 -17.20 -26.04 30.60
CA ALA A 43 -16.82 -26.61 29.30
C ALA A 43 -17.66 -26.07 28.12
N ILE A 44 -17.00 -25.33 27.22
CA ILE A 44 -17.51 -25.02 25.89
C ILE A 44 -17.18 -26.22 25.00
N LYS A 45 -18.22 -26.93 24.55
CA LYS A 45 -18.12 -28.05 23.61
C LYS A 45 -17.45 -27.60 22.30
N PRO A 46 -16.54 -28.38 21.70
CA PRO A 46 -16.01 -28.10 20.38
C PRO A 46 -17.13 -28.26 19.33
N ALA A 47 -17.59 -27.16 18.75
CA ALA A 47 -18.39 -27.20 17.53
C ALA A 47 -17.46 -27.62 16.38
N ALA A 48 -17.67 -28.85 15.90
CA ALA A 48 -16.99 -29.39 14.73
C ALA A 48 -17.18 -28.48 13.51
N PRO A 49 -16.17 -28.37 12.62
CA PRO A 49 -16.24 -27.51 11.45
C PRO A 49 -17.21 -28.09 10.43
N SER A 50 -18.39 -27.48 10.30
CA SER A 50 -19.31 -27.74 9.20
C SER A 50 -19.22 -26.58 8.20
N ALA A 51 -18.07 -26.50 7.53
CA ALA A 51 -17.96 -25.79 6.26
C ALA A 51 -17.66 -26.85 5.21
N THR A 52 -18.73 -27.31 4.58
CA THR A 52 -18.74 -28.22 3.44
C THR A 52 -17.93 -27.58 2.31
N ALA A 53 -16.62 -27.80 2.27
CA ALA A 53 -15.81 -27.56 1.10
C ALA A 53 -16.29 -28.55 0.04
N LYS A 54 -17.24 -28.13 -0.80
CA LYS A 54 -17.52 -28.84 -2.06
C LYS A 54 -16.20 -28.96 -2.81
N PRO A 55 -15.76 -30.16 -3.19
CA PRO A 55 -14.62 -30.31 -4.08
C PRO A 55 -14.95 -29.53 -5.36
N LEU A 56 -14.14 -28.52 -5.70
CA LEU A 56 -14.17 -27.99 -7.06
C LEU A 56 -13.76 -29.15 -7.96
N VAL A 57 -14.74 -29.66 -8.70
CA VAL A 57 -14.60 -30.71 -9.68
C VAL A 57 -13.51 -30.28 -10.69
N PRO A 58 -12.43 -31.05 -10.89
CA PRO A 58 -11.53 -30.84 -12.00
C PRO A 58 -12.24 -31.33 -13.26
N GLY A 59 -12.90 -30.44 -13.99
CA GLY A 59 -13.66 -30.87 -15.16
C GLY A 59 -14.56 -29.81 -15.79
N LYS A 60 -13.95 -28.87 -16.51
CA LYS A 60 -14.42 -28.36 -17.80
C LYS A 60 -13.21 -27.66 -18.41
N VAL A 61 -12.89 -27.94 -19.67
CA VAL A 61 -12.05 -27.04 -20.49
C VAL A 61 -12.90 -25.80 -20.76
N GLY A 62 -13.16 -25.04 -19.69
CA GLY A 62 -13.97 -23.84 -19.68
C GLY A 62 -13.09 -22.68 -20.12
N ALA A 63 -13.70 -21.72 -20.82
CA ALA A 63 -13.04 -20.50 -21.25
C ALA A 63 -12.19 -19.90 -20.13
N ASP A 64 -11.01 -19.40 -20.49
CA ASP A 64 -10.10 -18.72 -19.57
C ASP A 64 -10.87 -17.63 -18.80
N PRO A 65 -10.99 -17.72 -17.46
CA PRO A 65 -11.77 -16.76 -16.68
C PRO A 65 -11.25 -15.33 -16.79
N LEU A 66 -9.98 -15.15 -17.20
CA LEU A 66 -9.37 -13.86 -17.48
C LEU A 66 -9.97 -13.17 -18.73
N LYS A 67 -10.55 -13.95 -19.65
CA LYS A 67 -11.05 -13.51 -20.96
C LYS A 67 -12.59 -13.54 -21.09
N ASP A 68 -13.29 -14.05 -20.08
CA ASP A 68 -14.75 -14.07 -20.03
C ASP A 68 -15.31 -12.68 -19.66
N PRO A 69 -16.03 -11.97 -20.56
CA PRO A 69 -16.57 -10.64 -20.29
C PRO A 69 -17.57 -10.58 -19.13
N GLY A 70 -18.22 -11.71 -18.80
CA GLY A 70 -19.12 -11.82 -17.65
C GLY A 70 -18.38 -11.98 -16.33
N ASN A 71 -17.08 -12.30 -16.36
CA ASN A 71 -16.27 -12.52 -15.18
C ASN A 71 -15.61 -11.21 -14.71
N ILE A 72 -15.58 -10.99 -13.40
CA ILE A 72 -14.89 -9.84 -12.79
C ILE A 72 -13.41 -9.78 -13.19
N LEU A 73 -12.76 -10.92 -13.42
CA LEU A 73 -11.37 -11.01 -13.84
C LEU A 73 -11.11 -10.48 -15.26
N SER A 74 -12.14 -10.20 -16.07
CA SER A 74 -11.98 -9.48 -17.34
C SER A 74 -11.83 -7.97 -17.16
N LYS A 75 -12.18 -7.43 -15.99
CA LYS A 75 -12.04 -6.00 -15.68
C LYS A 75 -10.63 -5.71 -15.23
N ARG A 76 -9.87 -4.97 -16.04
CA ARG A 76 -8.43 -4.76 -15.83
C ARG A 76 -8.00 -3.36 -15.44
N SER A 77 -8.91 -2.40 -15.37
CA SER A 77 -8.58 -1.00 -15.07
C SER A 77 -9.17 -0.55 -13.74
N ILE A 78 -8.31 0.06 -12.91
CA ILE A 78 -8.65 0.75 -11.67
C ILE A 78 -8.50 2.24 -11.96
N TYR A 79 -9.51 3.06 -11.68
CA TYR A 79 -9.43 4.51 -11.91
C TYR A 79 -9.27 5.26 -10.58
N PHE A 80 -8.64 6.43 -10.67
CA PHE A 80 -8.27 7.24 -9.52
C PHE A 80 -8.80 8.66 -9.65
N ASP A 81 -9.05 9.28 -8.49
CA ASP A 81 -9.34 10.70 -8.42
C ASP A 81 -8.10 11.53 -8.79
N TYR A 82 -8.33 12.82 -9.03
CA TYR A 82 -7.26 13.77 -9.29
C TYR A 82 -6.27 13.77 -8.13
N ASP A 83 -4.98 13.78 -8.47
CA ASP A 83 -3.86 13.79 -7.52
C ASP A 83 -3.88 12.68 -6.44
N SER A 84 -4.55 11.56 -6.72
CA SER A 84 -4.74 10.48 -5.75
C SER A 84 -4.23 9.14 -6.27
N ASN A 85 -3.75 8.30 -5.35
CA ASN A 85 -3.47 6.88 -5.54
C ASN A 85 -4.41 5.98 -4.72
N ALA A 86 -5.41 6.55 -4.05
CA ALA A 86 -6.35 5.79 -3.24
C ALA A 86 -7.26 4.94 -4.13
N ILE A 87 -7.33 3.64 -3.82
CA ILE A 87 -8.22 2.71 -4.50
C ILE A 87 -9.64 2.91 -3.96
N LYS A 88 -10.55 3.38 -4.82
CA LYS A 88 -11.97 3.59 -4.48
C LYS A 88 -12.66 2.26 -4.13
N GLU A 89 -13.68 2.32 -3.27
CA GLU A 89 -14.43 1.13 -2.81
C GLU A 89 -14.97 0.28 -3.97
N GLU A 90 -15.41 0.91 -5.05
CA GLU A 90 -15.93 0.24 -6.25
C GLU A 90 -14.90 -0.66 -6.96
N TYR A 91 -13.60 -0.40 -6.79
CA TYR A 91 -12.52 -1.18 -7.41
C TYR A 91 -11.95 -2.26 -6.50
N LYS A 92 -12.20 -2.20 -5.18
CA LYS A 92 -11.70 -3.20 -4.22
C LYS A 92 -12.11 -4.64 -4.58
N PRO A 93 -13.36 -4.93 -5.03
CA PRO A 93 -13.72 -6.28 -5.46
C PRO A 93 -12.91 -6.79 -6.65
N ILE A 94 -12.52 -5.91 -7.57
CA ILE A 94 -11.70 -6.27 -8.74
C ILE A 94 -10.30 -6.65 -8.28
N VAL A 95 -9.68 -5.80 -7.45
CA VAL A 95 -8.34 -6.06 -6.89
C VAL A 95 -8.35 -7.36 -6.07
N ALA A 96 -9.38 -7.60 -5.27
CA ALA A 96 -9.54 -8.82 -4.50
C ALA A 96 -9.70 -10.08 -5.37
N ALA A 97 -10.44 -9.98 -6.48
CA ALA A 97 -10.59 -11.10 -7.41
C ALA A 97 -9.25 -11.48 -8.05
N HIS A 98 -8.47 -10.50 -8.51
CA HIS A 98 -7.13 -10.75 -9.07
C HIS A 98 -6.15 -11.28 -8.03
N ALA A 99 -6.18 -10.75 -6.80
CA ALA A 99 -5.38 -11.27 -5.70
C ALA A 99 -5.69 -12.75 -5.42
N LYS A 100 -6.97 -13.09 -5.35
CA LYS A 100 -7.44 -14.48 -5.19
C LYS A 100 -7.01 -15.36 -6.37
N TYR A 101 -7.08 -14.85 -7.59
CA TYR A 101 -6.63 -15.59 -8.76
C TYR A 101 -5.14 -15.92 -8.65
N LEU A 102 -4.29 -14.93 -8.35
CA LEU A 102 -2.84 -15.15 -8.15
C LEU A 102 -2.55 -16.12 -7.01
N SER A 103 -3.30 -16.02 -5.91
CA SER A 103 -3.16 -16.88 -4.74
C SER A 103 -3.68 -18.31 -4.96
N GLN A 104 -4.35 -18.59 -6.08
CA GLN A 104 -4.73 -19.94 -6.51
C GLN A 104 -3.85 -20.45 -7.66
N HIS A 105 -3.18 -19.57 -8.40
CA HIS A 105 -2.37 -19.90 -9.58
C HIS A 105 -0.93 -19.44 -9.37
N ARG A 106 -0.11 -20.26 -8.70
CA ARG A 106 1.29 -19.92 -8.32
C ARG A 106 2.21 -19.58 -9.50
N SER A 107 1.91 -20.09 -10.70
CA SER A 107 2.65 -19.79 -11.92
C SER A 107 2.19 -18.51 -12.61
N ALA A 108 1.01 -17.98 -12.30
CA ALA A 108 0.52 -16.75 -12.90
C ALA A 108 1.41 -15.57 -12.48
N ARG A 109 1.65 -14.68 -13.45
CA ARG A 109 2.43 -13.45 -13.33
C ARG A 109 1.68 -12.32 -14.01
N MET A 110 1.79 -11.12 -13.45
CA MET A 110 1.17 -9.92 -14.01
C MET A 110 2.00 -8.67 -13.74
N ARG A 111 1.76 -7.65 -14.55
CA ARG A 111 2.24 -6.28 -14.36
C ARG A 111 1.06 -5.34 -14.11
N VAL A 112 1.23 -4.43 -13.15
CA VAL A 112 0.35 -3.28 -12.96
C VAL A 112 0.98 -2.05 -13.59
N GLU A 113 0.28 -1.44 -14.53
CA GLU A 113 0.74 -0.29 -15.32
C GLU A 113 0.03 0.98 -14.83
N GLY A 114 0.75 1.82 -14.08
CA GLY A 114 0.21 3.04 -13.49
C GLY A 114 0.37 4.26 -14.40
N ASN A 115 -0.73 4.99 -14.59
CA ASN A 115 -0.82 6.14 -15.49
C ASN A 115 -1.36 7.38 -14.74
N ALA A 116 -1.06 8.55 -15.29
CA ALA A 116 -1.57 9.85 -14.86
C ALA A 116 -2.17 10.62 -16.04
N ASP A 117 -2.94 11.67 -15.73
CA ASP A 117 -3.33 12.64 -16.76
C ASP A 117 -2.19 13.64 -17.00
N GLU A 118 -2.31 14.47 -18.04
CA GLU A 118 -1.23 15.34 -18.53
C GLU A 118 -0.95 16.56 -17.65
N ARG A 119 -1.68 16.74 -16.55
CA ARG A 119 -1.52 17.91 -15.69
C ARG A 119 -0.36 17.67 -14.73
N GLY A 120 0.57 18.62 -14.68
CA GLY A 120 1.76 18.56 -13.84
C GLY A 120 3.03 18.34 -14.65
N SER A 121 4.16 18.17 -13.96
CA SER A 121 5.42 17.82 -14.64
C SER A 121 5.45 16.33 -14.97
N ARG A 122 6.12 15.98 -16.06
CA ARG A 122 6.38 14.60 -16.46
C ARG A 122 6.90 13.71 -15.32
N GLU A 123 7.92 14.16 -14.59
CA GLU A 123 8.55 13.42 -13.50
C GLU A 123 7.57 13.18 -12.34
N TYR A 124 6.74 14.18 -12.04
CA TYR A 124 5.67 14.05 -11.07
C TYR A 124 4.67 12.97 -11.49
N ASN A 125 4.26 12.98 -12.75
CA ASN A 125 3.30 12.01 -13.29
C ASN A 125 3.87 10.59 -13.32
N ILE A 126 5.17 10.41 -13.61
CA ILE A 126 5.86 9.13 -13.45
C ILE A 126 5.82 8.67 -11.98
N ALA A 127 6.10 9.55 -11.02
CA ALA A 127 6.05 9.19 -9.60
C ALA A 127 4.62 8.86 -9.14
N LEU A 128 3.61 9.63 -9.58
CA LEU A 128 2.21 9.40 -9.22
C LEU A 128 1.68 8.10 -9.83
N GLY A 129 1.99 7.83 -11.10
CA GLY A 129 1.66 6.57 -11.74
C GLY A 129 2.31 5.38 -11.01
N GLN A 130 3.55 5.51 -10.56
CA GLN A 130 4.22 4.46 -9.79
C GLN A 130 3.51 4.20 -8.46
N ARG A 131 3.16 5.25 -7.70
CA ARG A 131 2.38 5.12 -6.45
C ARG A 131 1.02 4.44 -6.67
N ARG A 132 0.35 4.70 -7.79
CA ARG A 132 -0.91 4.03 -8.16
C ARG A 132 -0.71 2.54 -8.42
N ALA A 133 0.33 2.17 -9.16
CA ALA A 133 0.65 0.77 -9.42
C ALA A 133 1.02 0.02 -8.13
N ASP A 134 1.83 0.66 -7.29
CA ASP A 134 2.24 0.12 -5.99
C ASP A 134 1.05 -0.08 -5.04
N ALA A 135 0.12 0.89 -4.96
CA ALA A 135 -1.08 0.76 -4.13
C ALA A 135 -1.93 -0.47 -4.51
N VAL A 136 -2.10 -0.74 -5.81
CA VAL A 136 -2.81 -1.93 -6.30
C VAL A 136 -2.04 -3.20 -5.94
N ARG A 137 -0.72 -3.23 -6.16
CA ARG A 137 0.14 -4.36 -5.78
C ARG A 137 0.04 -4.66 -4.29
N GLU A 138 0.19 -3.66 -3.44
CA GLU A 138 0.15 -3.78 -1.98
C GLU A 138 -1.19 -4.34 -1.51
N MET A 139 -2.30 -3.82 -2.05
CA MET A 139 -3.62 -4.35 -1.72
C MET A 139 -3.76 -5.83 -2.16
N MET A 140 -3.24 -6.21 -3.33
CA MET A 140 -3.25 -7.62 -3.74
C MET A 140 -2.41 -8.51 -2.82
N GLN A 141 -1.25 -8.03 -2.37
CA GLN A 141 -0.38 -8.76 -1.44
C GLN A 141 -1.06 -8.96 -0.08
N LEU A 142 -1.71 -7.91 0.45
CA LEU A 142 -2.51 -8.00 1.68
C LEU A 142 -3.65 -9.04 1.56
N LEU A 143 -4.14 -9.28 0.35
CA LEU A 143 -5.19 -10.26 0.05
C LEU A 143 -4.65 -11.64 -0.37
N GLY A 144 -3.33 -11.85 -0.26
CA GLY A 144 -2.69 -13.17 -0.38
C GLY A 144 -2.00 -13.47 -1.71
N ALA A 145 -1.86 -12.49 -2.61
CA ALA A 145 -0.99 -12.66 -3.78
C ALA A 145 0.49 -12.62 -3.36
N SER A 146 1.34 -13.45 -3.98
CA SER A 146 2.79 -13.37 -3.72
C SER A 146 3.39 -12.14 -4.41
N ALA A 147 4.32 -11.45 -3.74
CA ALA A 147 5.04 -10.31 -4.29
C ALA A 147 5.79 -10.67 -5.60
N SER A 148 6.31 -11.90 -5.69
CA SER A 148 7.01 -12.38 -6.89
C SER A 148 6.10 -12.58 -8.10
N GLN A 149 4.78 -12.44 -7.95
CA GLN A 149 3.81 -12.57 -9.03
C GLN A 149 3.43 -11.24 -9.68
N ILE A 150 3.79 -10.11 -9.07
CA ILE A 150 3.29 -8.80 -9.45
C ILE A 150 4.46 -7.86 -9.67
N GLU A 151 4.63 -7.44 -10.91
CA GLU A 151 5.49 -6.31 -11.28
C GLU A 151 4.68 -5.02 -11.34
N THR A 152 5.34 -3.89 -11.15
CA THR A 152 4.75 -2.55 -11.26
C THR A 152 5.60 -1.68 -12.15
N VAL A 153 4.95 -0.96 -13.06
CA VAL A 153 5.61 0.01 -13.94
C VAL A 153 4.76 1.27 -14.00
N SER A 154 5.40 2.43 -14.09
CA SER A 154 4.71 3.67 -14.41
C SER A 154 4.99 4.13 -15.83
N PHE A 155 3.93 4.56 -16.50
CA PHE A 155 4.02 5.32 -17.74
C PHE A 155 3.77 6.81 -17.54
N GLY A 156 3.42 7.26 -16.34
CA GLY A 156 2.99 8.64 -16.11
C GLY A 156 1.92 9.05 -17.12
N GLU A 157 2.16 10.15 -17.84
CA GLU A 157 1.27 10.68 -18.88
C GLU A 157 1.58 10.15 -20.29
N GLU A 158 2.60 9.31 -20.47
CA GLU A 158 3.17 8.93 -21.78
C GLU A 158 2.30 7.95 -22.59
N LYS A 159 1.34 7.30 -21.94
CA LYS A 159 0.43 6.31 -22.55
C LYS A 159 -1.04 6.68 -22.31
N PRO A 160 -1.48 7.85 -22.80
CA PRO A 160 -2.85 8.31 -22.60
C PRO A 160 -3.82 7.37 -23.31
N LYS A 161 -4.93 7.04 -22.63
CA LYS A 161 -6.06 6.33 -23.23
C LYS A 161 -6.92 7.28 -24.06
N CYS A 162 -7.00 8.52 -23.62
CA CYS A 162 -7.70 9.60 -24.29
C CYS A 162 -6.75 10.82 -24.40
N THR A 163 -6.74 11.50 -25.54
CA THR A 163 -5.77 12.58 -25.85
C THR A 163 -6.37 13.98 -25.84
N GLY A 164 -7.65 14.13 -25.51
CA GLY A 164 -8.30 15.42 -25.31
C GLY A 164 -7.84 16.12 -24.02
N HIS A 165 -7.90 17.45 -24.03
CA HIS A 165 -7.38 18.31 -22.97
C HIS A 165 -8.49 18.83 -22.04
N GLU A 166 -9.33 17.91 -21.58
CA GLU A 166 -10.51 18.23 -20.76
C GLU A 166 -10.80 17.13 -19.75
N GLU A 167 -11.57 17.44 -18.70
CA GLU A 167 -11.80 16.51 -17.59
C GLU A 167 -12.47 15.20 -18.05
N SER A 168 -13.33 15.25 -19.07
CA SER A 168 -13.98 14.08 -19.72
C SER A 168 -12.96 13.05 -20.25
N CYS A 169 -11.73 13.48 -20.47
CA CYS A 169 -10.63 12.73 -21.01
C CYS A 169 -9.59 12.40 -19.93
N TRP A 170 -9.24 13.37 -19.09
CA TRP A 170 -8.29 13.21 -18.00
C TRP A 170 -8.69 12.09 -17.04
N TRP A 171 -9.98 11.94 -16.72
CA TRP A 171 -10.42 10.86 -15.83
C TRP A 171 -10.11 9.46 -16.38
N GLN A 172 -10.11 9.29 -17.70
CA GLN A 172 -9.77 8.01 -18.35
C GLN A 172 -8.27 7.71 -18.27
N ASN A 173 -7.43 8.73 -18.09
CA ASN A 173 -5.99 8.61 -18.02
C ASN A 173 -5.48 8.35 -16.59
N ARG A 174 -6.24 8.75 -15.57
CA ARG A 174 -5.94 8.45 -14.17
C ARG A 174 -6.29 6.99 -13.83
N ARG A 175 -5.44 6.05 -14.26
CA ARG A 175 -5.72 4.60 -14.14
C ARG A 175 -4.51 3.74 -13.81
N GLY A 176 -4.78 2.54 -13.28
CA GLY A 176 -3.85 1.42 -13.14
C GLY A 176 -4.40 0.22 -13.91
N ASP A 177 -3.66 -0.28 -14.88
CA ASP A 177 -4.06 -1.40 -15.73
C ASP A 177 -3.36 -2.70 -15.34
N ILE A 178 -4.11 -3.79 -15.25
CA ILE A 178 -3.62 -5.14 -14.95
C ILE A 178 -3.37 -5.92 -16.24
N ARG A 179 -2.12 -6.31 -16.48
CA ARG A 179 -1.67 -7.13 -17.61
C ARG A 179 -1.12 -8.46 -17.13
N TYR A 180 -1.66 -9.59 -17.57
CA TYR A 180 -1.05 -10.89 -17.31
C TYR A 180 -0.03 -11.22 -18.40
N ASP A 181 1.03 -11.95 -18.06
CA ASP A 181 2.06 -12.35 -19.03
C ASP A 181 1.58 -13.41 -20.04
N SER A 182 0.44 -14.04 -19.74
CA SER A 182 -0.19 -15.06 -20.59
C SER A 182 -1.03 -14.48 -21.74
N GLU A 183 -0.98 -13.16 -21.95
CA GLU A 183 -1.70 -12.43 -23.00
C GLU A 183 -0.77 -11.98 -24.13
#